data_AF-A0A336MMW9-F1
#
_entry.id   AF-A0A336MMW9-F1
#
_cell.length_a   1.000
_cell.length_b   1.000
_cell.length_c   1.000
_cell.angle_alpha   90.00
_cell.angle_beta   90.00
_cell.angle_gamma   90.00
#
_symmetry.space_group_name_H-M   'P 1'
#
loop_
_entity.id
_entity.type
_entity.pdbx_description
1 polymer ?
#
loop_
_entity_poly.entity_id
_entity_poly.type
_entity_poly.pdbx_seq_one_letter_code
_entity_poly.pdbx_strand_id
1 'polypeptide(L)'
;MDLKIATILILKFSFSFLVQATFDIYFKSLKCGKPDPTYAKVERCQIKAERGKKGVFYINITHPQPVTKDRNIWIHGRIFYKTSTGALYPYMVDAKAEVCEIYKFFDSTNPLMKMIVKVGMKAGTREFVNQVRKGCPIKGPIVADGFDPNAVKDYLPPIVPEGIFKIVLRAYEPRTNHTMMDGHMYVELKSHGISDRIKIG
;
A
#
# COMPACT_ATOMS: atom_id res chain seq x y z
N MET A 1 -20.44 -42.61 -19.50
CA MET A 1 -20.17 -41.16 -19.30
C MET A 1 -20.01 -40.93 -17.81
N ASP A 2 -18.76 -40.80 -17.39
CA ASP A 2 -18.29 -41.12 -16.04
C ASP A 2 -18.73 -40.15 -14.94
N LEU A 3 -19.28 -40.73 -13.86
CA LEU A 3 -19.58 -40.07 -12.59
C LEU A 3 -18.36 -39.30 -12.03
N LYS A 4 -17.14 -39.72 -12.39
CA LYS A 4 -15.87 -39.05 -12.01
C LYS A 4 -15.69 -37.67 -12.66
N ILE A 5 -16.20 -37.45 -13.87
CA ILE A 5 -16.09 -36.16 -14.57
C ILE A 5 -17.03 -35.13 -13.92
N ALA A 6 -18.23 -35.57 -13.51
CA ALA A 6 -19.19 -34.71 -12.81
C ALA A 6 -18.66 -34.22 -11.46
N THR A 7 -18.00 -35.09 -10.68
CA THR A 7 -17.43 -34.69 -9.37
C THR A 7 -16.28 -33.69 -9.52
N ILE A 8 -15.43 -33.82 -10.54
CA ILE A 8 -14.34 -32.85 -10.82
C ILE A 8 -14.92 -31.50 -11.27
N LEU A 9 -15.99 -31.50 -12.07
CA LEU A 9 -16.67 -30.28 -12.49
C LEU A 9 -17.33 -29.58 -11.30
N ILE A 10 -18.00 -30.33 -10.41
CA ILE A 10 -18.65 -29.77 -9.21
C ILE A 10 -17.61 -29.22 -8.21
N LEU A 11 -16.45 -29.87 -8.06
CA LEU A 11 -15.33 -29.34 -7.24
C LEU A 11 -14.70 -28.09 -7.85
N LYS A 12 -14.55 -28.01 -9.18
CA LYS A 12 -14.12 -26.77 -9.86
C LYS A 12 -15.18 -25.67 -9.75
N PHE A 13 -16.46 -26.00 -9.82
CA PHE A 13 -17.55 -25.02 -9.71
C PHE A 13 -17.72 -24.50 -8.28
N SER A 14 -17.54 -25.35 -7.26
CA SER A 14 -17.61 -24.94 -5.86
C SER A 14 -16.36 -24.14 -5.41
N PHE A 15 -15.18 -24.36 -6.02
CA PHE A 15 -14.04 -23.44 -5.87
C PHE A 15 -14.19 -22.12 -6.64
N SER A 16 -14.96 -22.10 -7.72
CA SER A 16 -15.31 -20.87 -8.46
C SER A 16 -16.37 -20.03 -7.74
N PHE A 17 -17.02 -20.61 -6.73
CA PHE A 17 -17.90 -19.94 -5.76
C PHE A 17 -17.15 -19.41 -4.53
N LEU A 18 -15.82 -19.34 -4.57
CA LEU A 18 -15.10 -18.32 -3.81
C LEU A 18 -15.53 -16.97 -4.41
N VAL A 19 -16.68 -16.50 -3.94
CA VAL A 19 -17.14 -15.13 -4.03
C VAL A 19 -15.90 -14.29 -3.83
N GLN A 20 -15.37 -13.70 -4.90
CA GLN A 20 -14.43 -12.59 -4.79
C GLN A 20 -15.17 -11.57 -3.97
N ALA A 21 -14.96 -11.59 -2.66
CA ALA A 21 -15.54 -10.64 -1.76
C ALA A 21 -15.04 -9.30 -2.27
N THR A 22 -15.99 -8.53 -2.79
CA THR A 22 -15.72 -7.18 -3.25
C THR A 22 -15.59 -6.39 -1.98
N PHE A 23 -14.41 -5.83 -1.73
CA PHE A 23 -14.16 -4.99 -0.57
C PHE A 23 -14.03 -3.53 -1.02
N ASP A 24 -14.54 -2.64 -0.20
CA ASP A 24 -14.18 -1.22 -0.25
C ASP A 24 -13.04 -0.97 0.75
N ILE A 25 -12.09 -0.14 0.30
CA ILE A 25 -10.93 0.28 1.07
C ILE A 25 -11.20 1.70 1.56
N TYR A 26 -11.17 1.91 2.88
CA TYR A 26 -11.45 3.20 3.52
C TYR A 26 -10.19 3.75 4.19
N PHE A 27 -9.75 4.95 3.82
CA PHE A 27 -8.71 5.65 4.58
C PHE A 27 -9.32 6.34 5.80
N LYS A 28 -8.85 5.96 7.00
CA LYS A 28 -9.36 6.46 8.28
C LYS A 28 -8.51 7.57 8.86
N SER A 29 -7.20 7.40 8.85
CA SER A 29 -6.28 8.43 9.32
C SER A 29 -4.92 8.27 8.66
N LEU A 30 -4.23 9.39 8.53
CA LEU A 30 -2.87 9.49 8.02
C LEU A 30 -2.13 10.44 8.96
N LYS A 31 -0.99 9.99 9.47
CA LYS A 31 -0.09 10.78 10.31
C LYS A 31 1.31 10.68 9.73
N CYS A 32 1.84 11.80 9.27
CA CYS A 32 3.26 11.91 8.99
C CYS A 32 3.98 12.31 10.28
N GLY A 33 5.06 11.61 10.61
CA GLY A 33 5.93 11.99 11.71
C GLY A 33 6.65 13.31 11.43
N LYS A 34 7.40 13.80 12.42
CA LYS A 34 8.23 14.99 12.26
C LYS A 34 9.47 14.60 11.43
N PRO A 35 9.60 15.05 10.17
CA PRO A 35 10.75 14.69 9.36
C PRO A 35 12.01 15.41 9.88
N ASP A 36 13.17 14.81 9.69
CA ASP A 36 14.44 15.52 9.80
C ASP A 36 14.54 16.51 8.63
N PRO A 37 14.60 17.82 8.90
CA PRO A 37 14.59 18.86 7.86
C PRO A 37 15.81 18.80 6.94
N THR A 38 16.86 18.07 7.30
CA THR A 38 18.04 17.82 6.46
C THR A 38 17.70 16.86 5.30
N TYR A 39 16.75 15.96 5.51
CA TYR A 39 16.44 14.87 4.58
C TYR A 39 15.08 15.01 3.89
N ALA A 40 14.08 15.55 4.60
CA ALA A 40 12.73 15.67 4.08
C ALA A 40 11.98 16.86 4.68
N LYS A 41 11.09 17.43 3.88
CA LYS A 41 10.11 18.43 4.30
C LYS A 41 8.73 17.95 3.88
N VAL A 42 7.82 17.83 4.84
CA VAL A 42 6.43 17.44 4.58
C VAL A 42 5.63 18.72 4.37
N GLU A 43 5.22 18.98 3.14
CA GLU A 43 4.42 20.16 2.78
C GLU A 43 2.92 19.89 2.92
N ARG A 44 2.51 18.65 2.65
CA ARG A 44 1.11 18.22 2.75
C ARG A 44 1.04 16.77 3.20
N CYS A 45 0.22 16.49 4.20
CA CYS A 45 -0.05 15.14 4.68
C CYS A 45 -1.43 15.10 5.32
N GLN A 46 -2.45 14.74 4.54
CA GLN A 46 -3.83 14.74 5.01
C GLN A 46 -4.71 13.78 4.22
N ILE A 47 -5.84 13.39 4.81
CA ILE A 47 -6.94 12.71 4.13
C ILE A 47 -8.09 13.71 3.98
N LYS A 48 -8.73 13.73 2.82
CA LYS A 48 -9.98 14.46 2.60
C LYS A 48 -11.10 13.50 2.21
N ALA A 49 -12.32 13.82 2.63
CA ALA A 49 -13.50 13.20 2.10
C ALA A 49 -13.86 13.86 0.76
N GLU A 50 -14.03 13.06 -0.28
CA GLU A 50 -14.51 13.50 -1.59
C GLU A 50 -15.79 12.74 -1.93
N ARG A 51 -16.74 13.42 -2.60
CA ARG A 51 -18.02 12.81 -2.97
C ARG A 51 -17.78 11.57 -3.83
N GLY A 52 -18.34 10.44 -3.41
CA GLY A 52 -18.22 9.15 -4.11
C GLY A 52 -16.92 8.38 -3.83
N LYS A 53 -15.98 8.93 -3.05
CA LYS A 53 -14.71 8.27 -2.72
C LYS A 53 -14.63 7.94 -1.23
N LYS A 54 -13.94 6.85 -0.88
CA LYS A 54 -13.86 6.32 0.50
C LYS A 54 -12.64 6.87 1.27
N GLY A 55 -12.46 8.18 1.19
CA GLY A 55 -11.31 8.90 1.75
C GLY A 55 -10.15 8.92 0.78
N VAL A 56 -9.67 10.12 0.47
CA VAL A 56 -8.62 10.36 -0.52
C VAL A 56 -7.43 10.96 0.21
N PHE A 57 -6.24 10.40 0.05
CA PHE A 57 -5.05 10.97 0.70
C PHE A 57 -4.26 11.89 -0.23
N TYR A 58 -3.61 12.84 0.42
CA TYR A 58 -2.77 13.86 -0.17
C TYR A 58 -1.44 13.90 0.56
N ILE A 59 -0.36 13.58 -0.14
CA ILE A 59 1.01 13.60 0.37
C ILE A 59 1.85 14.45 -0.58
N ASN A 60 2.60 15.40 -0.03
CA ASN A 60 3.66 16.11 -0.72
C ASN A 60 4.86 16.18 0.21
N ILE A 61 5.92 15.48 -0.17
CA ILE A 61 7.19 15.41 0.58
C ILE A 61 8.28 15.88 -0.36
N THR A 62 8.98 16.95 0.00
CA THR A 62 10.15 17.44 -0.74
C THR A 62 11.44 16.96 -0.08
N HIS A 63 12.42 16.59 -0.91
CA HIS A 63 13.78 16.30 -0.47
C HIS A 63 14.65 17.54 -0.70
N PRO A 64 15.16 18.20 0.35
CA PRO A 64 16.05 19.36 0.21
C PRO A 64 17.33 19.02 -0.56
N GLN A 65 17.77 17.76 -0.48
CA GLN A 65 18.93 17.24 -1.19
C GLN A 65 18.56 15.93 -1.89
N PRO A 66 19.14 15.62 -3.06
CA PRO A 66 18.87 14.37 -3.76
C PRO A 66 19.17 13.14 -2.90
N VAL A 67 18.32 12.13 -3.01
CA VAL A 67 18.62 10.81 -2.44
C VAL A 67 19.63 10.13 -3.35
N THR A 68 20.86 9.96 -2.86
CA THR A 68 21.97 9.30 -3.57
C THR A 68 22.31 7.97 -2.90
N LYS A 69 23.04 7.11 -3.63
CA LYS A 69 23.50 5.81 -3.12
C LYS A 69 24.36 5.94 -1.86
N ASP A 70 25.20 6.97 -1.81
CA ASP A 70 26.12 7.21 -0.68
C ASP A 70 25.41 7.53 0.63
N ARG A 71 24.16 8.01 0.58
CA ARG A 71 23.34 8.25 1.78
C ARG A 71 22.78 6.99 2.39
N ASN A 72 22.80 5.86 1.66
CA ASN A 72 22.36 4.56 2.14
C ASN A 72 21.02 4.61 2.90
N ILE A 73 19.99 5.20 2.27
CA ILE A 73 18.67 5.36 2.90
C ILE A 73 17.85 4.09 2.72
N TRP A 74 17.24 3.61 3.80
CA TRP A 74 16.41 2.42 3.81
C TRP A 74 14.97 2.76 4.17
N ILE A 75 14.01 2.07 3.55
CA ILE A 75 12.60 2.10 3.91
C ILE A 75 12.25 0.79 4.60
N HIS A 76 11.60 0.88 5.75
CA HIS A 76 10.99 -0.22 6.47
C HIS A 76 9.48 -0.07 6.44
N GLY A 77 8.81 -0.97 5.71
CA GLY A 77 7.36 -1.06 5.67
C GLY A 77 6.86 -2.18 6.57
N ARG A 78 5.88 -1.87 7.42
CA ARG A 78 5.20 -2.83 8.28
C ARG A 78 3.70 -2.66 8.18
N ILE A 79 2.97 -3.76 8.08
CA ILE A 79 1.51 -3.76 8.15
C ILE A 79 1.09 -4.53 9.41
N PHE A 80 0.10 -4.00 10.11
CA PHE A 80 -0.48 -4.61 11.28
C PHE A 80 -1.99 -4.75 11.11
N TYR A 81 -2.55 -5.85 11.57
CA TYR A 81 -3.99 -6.06 11.67
C TYR A 81 -4.48 -5.76 13.09
N LYS A 82 -5.59 -5.01 13.20
CA LYS A 82 -6.21 -4.65 14.48
C LYS A 82 -7.30 -5.66 14.83
N THR A 83 -7.15 -6.37 15.95
CA THR A 83 -8.15 -7.33 16.44
C THR A 83 -9.37 -6.63 17.04
N SER A 84 -10.42 -7.40 17.34
CA SER A 84 -11.61 -6.95 18.06
C SER A 84 -11.30 -6.36 19.44
N THR A 85 -10.25 -6.86 20.10
CA THR A 85 -9.73 -6.34 21.38
C THR A 85 -8.94 -5.04 21.23
N GLY A 86 -8.69 -4.59 20.00
CA GLY A 86 -7.93 -3.38 19.68
C GLY A 86 -6.42 -3.56 19.59
N ALA A 87 -5.89 -4.76 19.87
CA ALA A 87 -4.48 -5.08 19.75
C ALA A 87 -4.03 -5.11 18.28
N LEU A 88 -2.76 -4.75 18.03
CA LEU A 88 -2.15 -4.71 16.69
C LEU A 88 -1.16 -5.86 16.53
N TYR A 89 -1.40 -6.75 15.57
CA TYR A 89 -0.52 -7.87 15.25
C TYR A 89 0.15 -7.68 13.89
N PRO A 90 1.45 -8.00 13.73
CA PRO A 90 2.11 -7.98 12.43
C PRO A 90 1.33 -8.80 11.39
N TYR A 91 1.20 -8.26 10.18
CA TYR A 91 0.37 -8.85 9.13
C TYR A 91 1.03 -8.71 7.76
N MET A 92 1.35 -9.83 7.11
CA MET A 92 1.88 -10.00 5.73
C MET A 92 3.18 -9.26 5.34
N VAL A 93 3.37 -8.02 5.77
CA VAL A 93 4.49 -7.16 5.34
C VAL A 93 5.29 -6.75 6.56
N ASP A 94 6.53 -7.24 6.61
CA ASP A 94 7.63 -6.69 7.38
C ASP A 94 8.85 -6.70 6.46
N ALA A 95 9.00 -5.61 5.70
CA ALA A 95 9.93 -5.55 4.58
C ALA A 95 10.84 -4.33 4.68
N LYS A 96 12.13 -4.55 4.45
CA LYS A 96 13.15 -3.52 4.38
C LYS A 96 13.72 -3.46 2.98
N ALA A 97 13.93 -2.25 2.49
CA ALA A 97 14.50 -2.02 1.16
C ALA A 97 15.39 -0.79 1.17
N GLU A 98 16.54 -0.90 0.51
CA GLU A 98 17.35 0.28 0.19
C GLU A 98 16.63 1.10 -0.89
N VAL A 99 16.46 2.40 -0.66
CA VAL A 99 15.69 3.31 -1.53
C VAL A 99 16.21 3.29 -2.97
N CYS A 100 17.54 3.29 -3.12
CA CYS A 100 18.20 3.30 -4.43
C CYS A 100 18.06 1.98 -5.20
N GLU A 101 17.63 0.90 -4.53
CA GLU A 101 17.53 -0.45 -5.09
C GLU A 101 16.06 -0.88 -5.31
N ILE A 102 15.09 0.00 -5.03
CA ILE A 102 13.65 -0.27 -5.23
C ILE A 102 13.34 -0.63 -6.70
N TYR A 103 14.11 -0.14 -7.68
CA TYR A 103 13.93 -0.48 -9.09
C TYR A 103 13.94 -2.00 -9.32
N LYS A 104 14.71 -2.76 -8.53
CA LYS A 104 14.77 -4.24 -8.61
C LYS A 104 13.43 -4.90 -8.28
N PHE A 105 12.55 -4.21 -7.54
CA PHE A 105 11.23 -4.75 -7.21
C PHE A 105 10.25 -4.69 -8.37
N PHE A 106 10.49 -3.86 -9.39
CA PHE A 106 9.64 -3.81 -10.58
C PHE A 106 9.69 -5.12 -11.36
N ASP A 107 10.85 -5.79 -11.34
CA ASP A 107 11.07 -7.06 -12.03
C ASP A 107 10.92 -8.28 -11.08
N SER A 108 10.54 -8.05 -9.82
CA SER A 108 10.39 -9.13 -8.84
C SER A 108 9.27 -10.09 -9.24
N THR A 109 9.50 -11.39 -9.11
CA THR A 109 8.45 -12.42 -9.26
C THR A 109 7.59 -12.58 -8.01
N ASN A 110 8.00 -12.03 -6.88
CA ASN A 110 7.28 -12.12 -5.61
C ASN A 110 5.93 -11.36 -5.69
N PRO A 111 4.78 -12.02 -5.50
CA PRO A 111 3.46 -11.39 -5.63
C PRO A 111 3.25 -10.20 -4.67
N LEU A 112 3.79 -10.29 -3.44
CA LEU A 112 3.68 -9.22 -2.45
C LEU A 112 4.47 -7.98 -2.89
N MET A 113 5.68 -8.17 -3.40
CA MET A 113 6.49 -7.06 -3.93
C MET A 113 5.84 -6.44 -5.16
N LYS A 114 5.28 -7.25 -6.07
CA LYS A 114 4.51 -6.75 -7.21
C LYS A 114 3.31 -5.90 -6.76
N MET A 115 2.57 -6.33 -5.73
CA MET A 115 1.48 -5.56 -5.16
C MET A 115 1.97 -4.22 -4.63
N ILE A 116 3.02 -4.20 -3.78
CA ILE A 116 3.58 -2.98 -3.19
C ILE A 116 4.00 -1.99 -4.29
N VAL A 117 4.71 -2.47 -5.32
CA VAL A 117 5.13 -1.63 -6.45
C VAL A 117 3.94 -1.08 -7.23
N LYS A 118 2.94 -1.91 -7.56
CA LYS A 118 1.73 -1.47 -8.28
C LYS A 118 0.94 -0.42 -7.50
N VAL A 119 0.78 -0.61 -6.19
CA VAL A 119 0.13 0.36 -5.30
C VAL A 119 0.93 1.67 -5.29
N GLY A 120 2.25 1.61 -5.08
CA GLY A 120 3.12 2.77 -5.08
C GLY A 120 3.10 3.53 -6.41
N MET A 121 3.08 2.81 -7.54
CA MET A 121 2.99 3.40 -8.88
C MET A 121 1.67 4.13 -9.12
N LYS A 122 0.56 3.63 -8.56
CA LYS A 122 -0.74 4.31 -8.67
C LYS A 122 -0.85 5.52 -7.76
N ALA A 123 -0.14 5.52 -6.64
CA ALA A 123 -0.12 6.64 -5.70
C ALA A 123 0.81 7.77 -6.14
N GLY A 124 1.98 7.46 -6.71
CA GLY A 124 2.99 8.44 -7.09
C GLY A 124 2.73 9.11 -8.45
N THR A 125 3.32 10.29 -8.65
CA THR A 125 3.36 10.96 -9.96
C THR A 125 4.20 10.18 -10.98
N ARG A 126 3.93 10.38 -12.28
CA ARG A 126 4.69 9.77 -13.37
C ARG A 126 6.17 10.12 -13.31
N GLU A 127 6.53 11.39 -13.04
CA GLU A 127 7.90 11.82 -12.80
C GLU A 127 8.58 10.99 -11.70
N PHE A 128 7.94 10.88 -10.53
CA PHE A 128 8.51 10.16 -9.40
C PHE A 128 8.70 8.67 -9.71
N VAL A 129 7.67 8.02 -10.27
CA VAL A 129 7.73 6.61 -10.65
C VAL A 129 8.85 6.34 -11.67
N ASN A 130 9.03 7.23 -12.64
CA ASN A 130 10.11 7.11 -13.63
C ASN A 130 11.50 7.25 -13.00
N GLN A 131 11.66 8.10 -11.99
CA GLN A 131 12.92 8.21 -11.24
C GLN A 131 13.19 6.94 -10.44
N VAL A 132 12.21 6.44 -9.68
CA VAL A 132 12.35 5.21 -8.90
C VAL A 132 12.74 4.02 -9.79
N ARG A 133 12.19 3.91 -11.01
CA ARG A 133 12.55 2.88 -12.00
C ARG A 133 13.99 2.95 -12.48
N LYS A 134 14.59 4.14 -12.50
CA LYS A 134 16.00 4.35 -12.88
C LYS A 134 16.95 4.15 -11.69
N GLY A 135 16.43 4.09 -10.47
CA GLY A 135 17.21 4.10 -9.25
C GLY A 135 17.66 5.52 -8.87
N CYS A 136 18.76 5.60 -8.12
CA CYS A 136 19.30 6.88 -7.67
C CYS A 136 20.13 7.60 -8.76
N PRO A 137 20.19 8.94 -8.74
CA PRO A 137 19.64 9.83 -7.71
C PRO A 137 18.14 10.13 -7.88
N ILE A 138 17.41 10.18 -6.77
CA ILE A 138 15.99 10.57 -6.75
C ILE A 138 15.88 12.04 -6.31
N LYS A 139 15.15 12.84 -7.08
CA LYS A 139 15.00 14.29 -6.93
C LYS A 139 13.53 14.72 -6.91
N GLY A 140 13.31 15.90 -6.36
CA GLY A 140 12.01 16.58 -6.41
C GLY A 140 11.01 16.06 -5.37
N PRO A 141 9.77 16.55 -5.43
CA PRO A 141 8.75 16.14 -4.49
C PRO A 141 8.20 14.75 -4.80
N ILE A 142 8.01 13.96 -3.75
CA ILE A 142 7.14 12.78 -3.75
C ILE A 142 5.72 13.29 -3.55
N VAL A 143 4.96 13.33 -4.64
CA VAL A 143 3.57 13.80 -4.64
C VAL A 143 2.62 12.64 -4.89
N ALA A 144 1.61 12.56 -4.03
CA ALA A 144 0.38 11.84 -4.25
C ALA A 144 -0.77 12.83 -4.05
N ASP A 145 -1.40 13.26 -5.14
CA ASP A 145 -2.48 14.25 -5.12
C ASP A 145 -3.79 13.55 -5.47
N GLY A 146 -4.64 13.37 -4.47
CA GLY A 146 -5.97 12.83 -4.72
C GLY A 146 -6.03 11.31 -4.87
N PHE A 147 -5.14 10.54 -4.23
CA PHE A 147 -5.12 9.08 -4.38
C PHE A 147 -6.35 8.41 -3.74
N ASP A 148 -7.15 7.71 -4.57
CA ASP A 148 -8.28 6.89 -4.14
C ASP A 148 -7.80 5.48 -3.77
N PRO A 149 -8.02 5.02 -2.51
CA PRO A 149 -7.64 3.68 -2.08
C PRO A 149 -8.26 2.57 -2.93
N ASN A 150 -9.46 2.78 -3.47
CA ASN A 150 -10.16 1.75 -4.24
C ASN A 150 -9.57 1.57 -5.65
N ALA A 151 -8.70 2.47 -6.10
CA ALA A 151 -7.99 2.35 -7.37
C ALA A 151 -6.96 1.20 -7.39
N VAL A 152 -6.65 0.61 -6.23
CA VAL A 152 -5.69 -0.49 -6.08
C VAL A 152 -6.29 -1.78 -5.52
N LYS A 153 -7.63 -1.85 -5.39
CA LYS A 153 -8.32 -3.02 -4.84
C LYS A 153 -7.99 -4.31 -5.61
N ASP A 154 -7.83 -4.21 -6.93
CA ASP A 154 -7.53 -5.35 -7.80
C ASP A 154 -6.08 -5.86 -7.65
N TYR A 155 -5.24 -5.15 -6.89
CA TYR A 155 -3.87 -5.57 -6.58
C TYR A 155 -3.77 -6.28 -5.24
N LEU A 156 -4.78 -6.19 -4.37
CA LEU A 156 -4.77 -6.87 -3.08
C LEU A 156 -4.95 -8.38 -3.29
N PRO A 157 -4.25 -9.22 -2.50
CA PRO A 157 -4.44 -10.66 -2.59
C PRO A 157 -5.85 -11.02 -2.06
N PRO A 158 -6.46 -12.10 -2.57
CA PRO A 158 -7.82 -12.49 -2.21
C PRO A 158 -7.98 -12.95 -0.74
N ILE A 159 -6.86 -13.08 -0.01
CA ILE A 159 -6.81 -13.58 1.38
C ILE A 159 -6.76 -12.47 2.43
N VAL A 160 -6.89 -11.20 2.05
CA VAL A 160 -6.89 -10.11 3.05
C VAL A 160 -8.22 -10.08 3.79
N PRO A 161 -8.25 -10.26 5.13
CA PRO A 161 -9.49 -10.25 5.89
C PRO A 161 -10.06 -8.84 6.00
N GLU A 162 -11.35 -8.77 6.29
CA GLU A 162 -11.98 -7.52 6.71
C GLU A 162 -11.41 -7.02 8.04
N GLY A 163 -11.45 -5.70 8.22
CA GLY A 163 -11.05 -5.07 9.46
C GLY A 163 -10.12 -3.89 9.25
N ILE A 164 -9.47 -3.48 10.34
CA ILE A 164 -8.63 -2.28 10.37
C ILE A 164 -7.16 -2.68 10.31
N PHE A 165 -6.44 -2.09 9.37
CA PHE A 165 -5.01 -2.25 9.19
C PHE A 165 -4.28 -0.95 9.53
N LYS A 166 -3.16 -1.08 10.24
CA LYS A 166 -2.20 0.01 10.44
C LYS A 166 -0.99 -0.26 9.55
N ILE A 167 -0.69 0.66 8.67
CA ILE A 167 0.49 0.65 7.82
C ILE A 167 1.48 1.64 8.40
N VAL A 168 2.72 1.19 8.62
CA VAL A 168 3.83 1.99 9.14
C VAL A 168 4.95 1.97 8.12
N LEU A 169 5.34 3.14 7.64
CA LEU A 169 6.50 3.32 6.77
C LEU A 169 7.54 4.14 7.53
N ARG A 170 8.81 3.71 7.51
CA ARG A 170 9.92 4.43 8.14
C ARG A 170 11.09 4.51 7.16
N ALA A 171 11.53 5.71 6.82
CA ALA A 171 12.78 5.97 6.14
C ALA A 171 13.88 6.23 7.18
N TYR A 172 15.01 5.51 7.09
CA TYR A 172 16.07 5.57 8.09
C TYR A 172 17.45 5.27 7.48
N GLU A 173 18.50 5.72 8.15
CA GLU A 173 19.88 5.29 7.85
C GLU A 173 20.20 4.04 8.68
N PRO A 174 20.64 2.92 8.08
CA PRO A 174 20.82 1.66 8.81
C PRO A 174 22.02 1.67 9.76
N ARG A 175 23.07 2.45 9.45
CA ARG A 175 24.29 2.50 10.27
C ARG A 175 24.06 3.16 11.62
N THR A 176 23.36 4.28 11.63
CA THR A 176 23.04 5.06 12.83
C THR A 176 21.66 4.72 13.41
N ASN A 177 20.84 3.98 12.67
CA ASN A 177 19.41 3.78 12.92
C ASN A 177 18.64 5.11 13.06
N HIS A 178 19.16 6.19 12.47
CA HIS A 178 18.54 7.52 12.50
C HIS A 178 17.27 7.52 11.64
N THR A 179 16.14 7.92 12.22
CA THR A 179 14.88 8.05 11.49
C THR A 179 14.84 9.40 10.78
N MET A 180 14.78 9.37 9.46
CA MET A 180 14.65 10.58 8.64
C MET A 180 13.20 11.02 8.51
N MET A 181 12.30 10.04 8.37
CA MET A 181 10.86 10.26 8.27
C MET A 181 10.12 8.97 8.62
N ASP A 182 8.96 9.09 9.23
CA ASP A 182 8.01 7.99 9.36
C ASP A 182 6.58 8.43 9.05
N GLY A 183 5.72 7.46 8.73
CA GLY A 183 4.33 7.68 8.38
C GLY A 183 3.47 6.52 8.87
N HIS A 184 2.29 6.85 9.39
CA HIS A 184 1.32 5.89 9.91
C HIS A 184 -0.01 6.12 9.20
N MET A 185 -0.54 5.08 8.57
CA MET A 185 -1.81 5.13 7.88
C MET A 185 -2.73 4.04 8.43
N TYR A 186 -3.98 4.41 8.73
CA TYR A 186 -5.03 3.46 9.11
C TYR A 186 -5.99 3.28 7.95
N VAL A 187 -6.18 2.03 7.56
CA VAL A 187 -7.03 1.60 6.45
C VAL A 187 -8.06 0.62 7.00
N GLU A 188 -9.32 0.73 6.58
CA GLU A 188 -10.34 -0.28 6.90
C GLU A 188 -10.79 -0.97 5.62
N LEU A 189 -10.81 -2.30 5.61
CA LEU A 189 -11.39 -3.12 4.57
C LEU A 189 -12.77 -3.58 5.02
N LYS A 190 -13.80 -3.29 4.21
CA LYS A 190 -15.18 -3.73 4.44
C LYS A 190 -15.71 -4.50 3.25
N SER A 191 -16.28 -5.68 3.44
CA SER A 191 -16.96 -6.36 2.33
C SER A 191 -18.27 -5.65 2.00
N HIS A 192 -18.66 -5.78 0.74
CA HIS A 192 -20.04 -5.62 0.34
C HIS A 192 -20.79 -6.89 0.72
N GLY A 193 -21.88 -6.75 1.48
CA GLY A 193 -22.77 -7.87 1.78
C GLY A 193 -23.41 -8.41 0.50
N ILE A 194 -23.92 -9.65 0.55
CA ILE A 194 -24.66 -10.24 -0.58
C ILE A 194 -25.87 -9.37 -0.96
N SER A 195 -26.46 -8.63 -0.01
CA SER A 195 -27.57 -7.70 -0.25
C SER A 195 -27.23 -6.52 -1.16
N ASP A 196 -25.98 -6.04 -1.16
CA ASP A 196 -25.57 -4.89 -1.97
C ASP A 196 -25.31 -5.28 -3.44
N ARG A 197 -25.23 -6.58 -3.73
CA ARG A 197 -25.03 -7.12 -5.08
C ARG A 197 -26.32 -7.27 -5.87
N ILE A 198 -27.46 -7.38 -5.18
CA ILE A 198 -28.75 -7.49 -5.83
C ILE A 198 -29.29 -6.08 -6.05
N LYS A 199 -28.77 -5.39 -7.07
CA LYS A 199 -29.56 -4.35 -7.72
C LYS A 199 -30.69 -5.07 -8.46
N ILE A 200 -31.81 -5.28 -7.78
CA ILE A 200 -33.08 -5.59 -8.45
C ILE A 200 -33.45 -4.31 -9.19
N GLY A 201 -33.02 -4.22 -10.44
CA GLY A 201 -33.47 -3.24 -11.42
C GLY A 201 -34.28 -3.98 -12.47
#